data_AF-A0AA35XHM6-F1
#
_entry.id   AF-A0AA35XHM6-F1
#
_cell.length_a   1.000
_cell.length_b   1.000
_cell.length_c   1.000
_cell.angle_alpha   90.00
_cell.angle_beta   90.00
_cell.angle_gamma   90.00
#
_symmetry.space_group_name_H-M   'P 1'
#
loop_
_entity.id
_entity.type
_entity.pdbx_description
1 polymer ?
#
loop_
_entity_poly.entity_id
_entity_poly.type
_entity_poly.pdbx_seq_one_letter_code
_entity_poly.pdbx_strand_id
1 'polypeptide(L)' 'MWPEALPALGIIAGAITFAGAGLHFLNRWERGGKNKRWSVDGWDRRMMARDARITGSKYKQQSL' A
#
# COMPACT_ATOMS: atom_id res chain seq x y z
N MET A 1 5.07 34.03 19.82
CA MET A 1 6.20 33.09 19.72
C MET A 1 5.79 31.62 19.59
N TRP A 2 4.58 31.18 20.00
CA TRP A 2 4.12 29.80 19.77
C TRP A 2 3.31 29.59 18.46
N PRO A 3 2.43 30.52 18.02
CA PRO A 3 1.66 30.30 16.79
C PRO A 3 2.50 30.38 15.52
N GLU A 4 3.62 31.10 15.56
CA GLU A 4 4.52 31.31 14.42
C GLU A 4 5.23 30.03 13.97
N ALA A 5 5.25 28.98 14.80
CA ALA A 5 5.79 27.67 14.46
C ALA A 5 4.79 26.76 13.71
N LEU A 6 3.48 27.02 13.82
CA LEU A 6 2.43 26.19 13.23
C LEU A 6 2.48 26.11 11.69
N PRO A 7 2.79 27.19 10.94
CA PRO A 7 2.89 27.11 9.49
C PRO A 7 3.97 26.12 9.02
N ALA A 8 5.14 26.12 9.67
CA ALA A 8 6.22 25.19 9.34
C ALA A 8 5.81 23.74 9.64
N LEU A 9 5.20 23.49 10.79
CA LEU A 9 4.68 22.16 11.15
C LEU A 9 3.57 21.71 10.18
N GLY A 10 2.71 22.63 9.74
CA GLY A 10 1.67 22.37 8.75
C GLY A 10 2.24 21.95 7.39
N ILE A 11 3.30 22.60 6.93
CA ILE A 11 3.99 22.22 5.68
C ILE A 11 4.62 20.83 5.81
N ILE A 12 5.30 20.54 6.92
CA ILE A 12 5.93 19.24 7.17
C ILE A 12 4.86 18.14 7.20
N ALA A 13 3.79 18.34 7.97
CA ALA A 13 2.69 17.40 8.05
C ALA A 13 2.01 17.20 6.69
N GLY A 14 1.80 18.28 5.94
CA GLY A 14 1.23 18.24 4.59
C GLY A 14 2.08 17.42 3.62
N ALA A 15 3.39 17.65 3.60
CA ALA A 15 4.31 16.93 2.73
C ALA A 15 4.35 15.43 3.03
N ILE A 16 4.46 15.05 4.31
CA ILE A 16 4.49 13.65 4.74
C ILE A 16 3.15 12.96 4.43
N THR A 17 2.03 13.61 4.74
CA THR A 17 0.70 13.07 4.49
C THR A 17 0.45 12.88 3.00
N PHE A 18 0.82 13.87 2.18
CA PHE A 18 0.67 13.81 0.74
C PHE A 18 1.49 12.66 0.13
N ALA A 19 2.75 12.52 0.51
CA ALA A 19 3.60 11.43 0.05
C ALA A 19 3.05 10.06 0.47
N GLY A 20 2.62 9.92 1.74
CA GLY A 20 2.05 8.68 2.25
C GLY A 20 0.74 8.29 1.55
N ALA A 21 -0.15 9.25 1.32
CA ALA A 21 -1.40 9.04 0.61
C ALA A 21 -1.16 8.65 -0.87
N GLY A 22 -0.22 9.33 -1.54
CA GLY A 22 0.16 9.02 -2.93
C GLY A 22 0.71 7.60 -3.06
N LEU A 23 1.63 7.20 -2.18
CA LEU A 23 2.16 5.83 -2.14
C LEU A 23 1.07 4.80 -1.88
N HIS A 24 0.15 5.06 -0.95
CA HIS A 24 -0.96 4.17 -0.64
C HIS A 24 -1.88 3.97 -1.86
N PHE A 25 -2.22 5.06 -2.56
CA PHE A 25 -3.05 5.04 -3.74
C PHE A 25 -2.41 4.23 -4.88
N LEU A 26 -1.15 4.50 -5.20
CA LEU A 26 -0.42 3.78 -6.25
C LEU A 26 -0.30 2.28 -5.95
N ASN A 27 0.07 1.93 -4.71
CA ASN A 27 0.14 0.52 -4.29
C ASN A 27 -1.21 -0.21 -4.43
N ARG A 28 -2.31 0.48 -4.14
CA ARG A 28 -3.67 -0.08 -4.27
C ARG A 28 -4.06 -0.23 -5.74
N TRP A 29 -3.68 0.73 -6.59
CA TRP A 29 -3.93 0.67 -8.03
C TRP A 29 -3.24 -0.53 -8.69
N GLU A 30 -1.95 -0.73 -8.44
CA GLU A 30 -1.17 -1.85 -9.01
C GLU A 30 -1.68 -3.23 -8.58
N ARG A 31 -2.31 -3.31 -7.40
CA ARG A 31 -2.83 -4.56 -6.83
C ARG A 31 -4.30 -4.81 -7.15
N GLY A 32 -4.86 -4.08 -8.13
CA GLY A 32 -6.24 -4.23 -8.57
C GLY A 32 -7.25 -3.83 -7.48
N GLY A 33 -6.94 -2.77 -6.74
CA GLY A 33 -7.81 -2.29 -5.66
C GLY A 33 -7.66 -3.03 -4.34
N LYS A 34 -6.63 -3.85 -4.15
CA LYS A 34 -6.39 -4.58 -2.89
C LYS A 34 -5.27 -3.94 -2.08
N ASN A 35 -5.36 -4.06 -0.75
CA ASN A 35 -4.32 -3.57 0.15
C ASN A 35 -3.05 -4.41 0.04
N LYS A 36 -1.90 -3.80 0.30
CA LYS A 36 -0.63 -4.50 0.42
C LYS A 36 -0.68 -5.47 1.61
N ARG A 37 -0.27 -6.72 1.40
CA ARG A 37 -0.01 -7.67 2.50
C ARG A 37 1.30 -7.28 3.18
N TRP A 38 1.27 -7.24 4.51
CA TRP A 38 2.41 -6.99 5.37
C TRP A 38 2.82 -8.31 6.03
N SER A 39 4.09 -8.44 6.42
CA SER A 39 4.61 -9.65 7.09
C SER A 39 4.40 -10.96 6.32
N VAL A 40 4.70 -10.95 5.01
CA VAL A 40 4.56 -12.14 4.15
C VAL A 40 5.66 -13.16 4.45
N ASP A 41 5.26 -14.29 5.05
CA ASP A 41 6.15 -15.38 5.43
C ASP A 41 6.50 -16.31 4.24
N GLY A 42 7.23 -17.39 4.51
CA GLY A 42 7.62 -18.36 3.47
C GLY A 42 6.44 -19.15 2.89
N TRP A 43 5.42 -19.42 3.71
CA TRP A 43 4.21 -20.11 3.27
C TRP A 43 3.35 -19.20 2.38
N ASP A 44 3.13 -17.96 2.79
CA ASP A 44 2.38 -16.94 2.07
C ASP A 44 2.96 -16.68 0.68
N ARG A 45 4.29 -16.65 0.55
CA ARG A 45 4.94 -16.52 -0.77
C ARG A 45 4.62 -17.71 -1.67
N ARG A 46 4.61 -18.95 -1.13
CA ARG A 46 4.25 -20.15 -1.90
C ARG A 46 2.78 -20.12 -2.31
N MET A 47 1.89 -19.65 -1.43
CA MET A 47 0.47 -19.49 -1.75
C MET A 47 0.23 -18.40 -2.80
N MET A 48 0.87 -17.24 -2.70
CA MET A 48 0.77 -16.20 -3.73
C MET A 48 1.33 -16.67 -5.09
N ALA A 49 2.40 -17.47 -5.09
CA ALA A 49 2.93 -18.07 -6.31
C ALA A 49 1.97 -19.10 -6.90
N ARG A 50 1.28 -19.89 -6.07
CA ARG A 50 0.21 -20.80 -6.50
C ARG A 50 -0.94 -20.00 -7.13
N ASP A 51 -1.44 -18.98 -6.44
CA ASP A 51 -2.57 -18.18 -6.92
C ASP A 51 -2.23 -17.44 -8.24
N ALA A 52 -0.97 -17.02 -8.41
CA ALA A 52 -0.48 -16.45 -9.67
C ALA A 52 -0.50 -17.46 -10.83
N ARG A 53 -0.19 -18.73 -10.58
CA ARG A 53 -0.26 -19.80 -11.60
C ARG A 53 -1.70 -20.12 -11.99
N ILE A 54 -2.64 -20.04 -11.05
CA ILE A 54 -4.05 -20.34 -11.28
C ILE A 54 -4.73 -19.17 -12.01
N THR A 55 -4.51 -17.94 -11.54
CA THR A 55 -5.29 -16.76 -11.98
C THR A 55 -4.55 -15.85 -12.95
N GLY A 56 -3.28 -16.12 -13.22
CA GLY A 56 -2.38 -15.24 -13.99
C GLY A 56 -1.90 -14.00 -13.23
N SER A 57 -2.33 -13.80 -11.98
CA SER A 57 -1.98 -12.63 -11.17
C SER A 57 -1.73 -12.98 -9.71
N LYS A 58 -0.68 -12.41 -9.11
CA LYS A 58 -0.32 -12.61 -7.69
C LYS A 58 -1.36 -12.05 -6.72
N TYR A 59 -2.24 -11.16 -7.20
CA TYR A 59 -3.18 -10.41 -6.36
C TYR A 59 -4.64 -10.74 -6.65
N LYS A 60 -4.91 -11.43 -7.77
CA LYS A 60 -6.27 -11.86 -8.11
C LYS A 60 -6.57 -13.15 -7.33
N GLN A 61 -7.79 -13.23 -6.80
CA GLN A 61 -8.28 -14.42 -6.12
C GLN A 61 -9.47 -14.90 -6.93
N GLN A 62 -9.45 -16.16 -7.36
CA GLN A 62 -10.64 -16.79 -7.92
C GLN A 62 -11.44 -17.38 -6.76
N SER A 63 -12.66 -16.91 -6.56
CA SER A 63 -13.69 -17.67 -5.85
C SER A 63 -14.39 -18.56 -6.88
N LEU A 64 -14.69 -19.81 -6.49
CA LEU A 64 -15.59 -20.67 -7.25
C LEU A 64 -16.95 -19.99 -7.44
#